data_AF-A0A1F9BDB2-F1
#
_entry.id   AF-A0A1F9BDB2-F1
#
_cell.length_a   1.000
_cell.length_b   1.000
_cell.length_c   1.000
_cell.angle_alpha   90.00
_cell.angle_beta   90.00
_cell.angle_gamma   90.00
#
_symmetry.space_group_name_H-M   'P 1'
#
loop_
_entity.id
_entity.type
_entity.pdbx_description
1 polymer ?
#
loop_
_entity_poly.entity_id
_entity_poly.type
_entity_poly.pdbx_seq_one_letter_code
_entity_poly.pdbx_strand_id
1 'polypeptide(L)'
;MKKSLISVVISILLVIVCAPFVYAAAEAAPGATVDYTKAIIIACSLLVAGFAMAFGTIGTALGMGNGLNGATNAVGRNPEAQGKVLLTMMVGLAMIESLAIYALVIALIVLYANPLLKYIG
;
A
#
# COMPACT_ATOMS: atom_id res chain seq x y z
N MET A 1 -23.77 -1.09 -15.28
CA MET A 1 -23.72 0.11 -14.43
C MET A 1 -22.63 0.03 -13.35
N LYS A 2 -22.54 -1.05 -12.55
CA LYS A 2 -21.52 -1.19 -11.48
C LYS A 2 -20.05 -1.00 -11.94
N LYS A 3 -19.65 -1.57 -13.10
CA LYS A 3 -18.27 -1.47 -13.61
C LYS A 3 -17.90 -0.07 -14.14
N SER A 4 -18.86 0.64 -14.76
CA SER A 4 -18.66 2.00 -15.26
C SER A 4 -18.60 3.01 -14.11
N LEU A 5 -19.45 2.84 -13.09
CA LEU A 5 -19.39 3.64 -11.87
C LEU A 5 -18.05 3.49 -11.14
N ILE A 6 -17.53 2.25 -11.04
CA ILE A 6 -16.21 1.98 -10.44
C ILE A 6 -15.10 2.66 -11.25
N SER A 7 -15.13 2.57 -12.59
CA SER A 7 -14.14 3.23 -13.45
C SER A 7 -14.18 4.76 -13.32
N VAL A 8 -15.37 5.36 -13.22
CA VAL A 8 -15.54 6.81 -13.05
C VAL A 8 -15.03 7.27 -11.67
N VAL A 9 -15.33 6.51 -10.61
CA VAL A 9 -14.83 6.80 -9.27
C VAL A 9 -13.30 6.71 -9.22
N ILE A 10 -12.70 5.69 -9.84
CA ILE A 10 -11.23 5.55 -9.95
C ILE A 10 -10.61 6.72 -10.73
N SER A 11 -11.27 7.18 -11.80
CA SER A 11 -10.81 8.32 -12.62
C SER A 11 -10.84 9.63 -11.83
N ILE A 12 -11.90 9.86 -11.05
CA ILE A 12 -12.04 11.04 -10.20
C ILE A 12 -11.02 11.02 -9.07
N LEU A 13 -10.77 9.85 -8.46
CA LEU A 13 -9.75 9.67 -7.43
C LEU A 13 -8.34 9.94 -7.98
N LEU A 14 -8.04 9.49 -9.20
CA LEU A 14 -6.79 9.78 -9.88
C LEU A 14 -6.58 11.30 -10.10
N VAL A 15 -7.63 12.01 -10.53
CA VAL A 15 -7.57 13.46 -10.76
C VAL A 15 -7.38 14.23 -9.46
N ILE A 16 -8.08 13.85 -8.38
CA ILE A 16 -7.93 14.47 -7.06
C ILE A 16 -6.53 14.24 -6.49
N VAL A 17 -5.95 13.05 -6.69
CA VAL A 17 -4.58 12.73 -6.25
C VAL A 17 -3.53 13.47 -7.10
N CYS A 18 -3.76 13.69 -8.39
CA CYS A 18 -2.84 14.43 -9.27
C CYS A 18 -2.91 15.97 -9.11
N ALA A 19 -4.06 16.53 -8.73
CA ALA A 19 -4.26 17.97 -8.56
C ALA A 19 -3.26 18.68 -7.60
N PRO A 20 -2.91 18.13 -6.42
CA PRO A 20 -1.92 18.76 -5.54
C PRO A 20 -0.48 18.74 -6.12
N PHE A 21 -0.13 17.81 -7.01
CA PHE A 21 1.17 17.81 -7.69
C PHE A 21 1.30 18.94 -8.72
N VAL A 22 0.18 19.41 -9.29
CA VAL A 22 0.16 20.55 -10.21
C VAL A 22 0.30 21.88 -9.46
N TYR A 23 -0.33 22.00 -8.29
CA TYR A 23 -0.26 23.23 -7.48
C TYR A 23 1.07 23.41 -6.72
N ALA A 24 1.75 22.33 -6.34
CA ALA A 24 3.08 22.41 -5.71
C ALA A 24 4.17 23.01 -6.64
N ALA A 25 3.94 23.03 -7.96
CA ALA A 25 4.85 23.67 -8.92
C ALA A 25 4.73 25.20 -8.95
N ALA A 26 3.63 25.78 -8.44
CA ALA A 26 3.36 27.20 -8.55
C ALA A 26 3.94 28.06 -7.40
N GLU A 27 4.33 27.44 -6.28
CA GLU A 27 4.82 28.16 -5.10
C GLU A 27 6.35 28.00 -4.92
N ALA A 28 7.12 28.31 -5.97
CA ALA A 28 8.56 28.53 -5.81
C ALA A 28 8.79 30.01 -5.45
N ALA A 29 9.23 30.25 -4.21
CA ALA A 29 9.76 31.56 -3.81
C ALA A 29 10.89 31.99 -4.77
N PRO A 30 10.99 33.28 -5.13
CA PRO A 30 11.99 33.73 -6.10
C PRO A 30 13.39 33.61 -5.49
N GLY A 31 14.27 32.83 -6.11
CA GLY A 31 15.71 32.82 -5.80
C GLY A 31 16.31 31.52 -5.25
N ALA A 32 15.54 30.46 -5.05
CA ALA A 32 16.10 29.13 -4.84
C ALA A 32 16.27 28.45 -6.21
N THR A 33 17.46 27.96 -6.55
CA THR A 33 17.65 27.03 -7.67
C THR A 33 16.93 25.73 -7.30
N VAL A 34 15.64 25.64 -7.64
CA VAL A 34 14.86 24.43 -7.43
C VAL A 34 15.48 23.36 -8.32
N ASP A 35 16.10 22.37 -7.71
CA ASP A 35 16.58 21.18 -8.42
C ASP A 35 15.34 20.36 -8.82
N TYR A 36 14.77 20.71 -9.97
CA TYR A 36 13.56 20.10 -10.50
C TYR A 36 13.72 18.57 -10.65
N THR A 37 14.93 18.09 -10.91
CA THR A 37 15.23 16.65 -10.99
C THR A 37 15.00 15.96 -9.64
N LYS A 38 15.47 16.55 -8.53
CA LYS A 38 15.23 16.01 -7.18
C LYS A 38 13.76 16.09 -6.79
N ALA A 39 13.09 17.20 -7.10
CA ALA A 39 11.66 17.37 -6.80
C ALA A 39 10.79 16.31 -7.49
N ILE A 40 11.04 16.03 -8.77
CA ILE A 40 10.32 15.00 -9.53
C ILE A 40 10.57 13.61 -8.94
N ILE A 41 11.81 13.28 -8.60
CA ILE A 41 12.15 11.95 -8.03
C ILE A 41 11.46 11.75 -6.69
N ILE A 42 11.43 12.77 -5.82
CA ILE A 42 10.72 12.69 -4.54
C ILE A 42 9.22 12.50 -4.78
N ALA A 43 8.61 13.29 -5.66
CA ALA A 43 7.18 13.18 -5.98
C ALA A 43 6.80 11.78 -6.51
N CYS A 44 7.58 11.24 -7.45
CA CYS A 44 7.37 9.88 -7.96
C CYS A 44 7.58 8.82 -6.88
N SER A 45 8.56 9.00 -5.99
CA SER A 45 8.85 8.08 -4.90
C SER A 45 7.70 8.00 -3.89
N LEU A 46 7.08 9.15 -3.55
CA LEU A 46 5.89 9.19 -2.69
C LEU A 46 4.71 8.43 -3.31
N LEU A 47 4.47 8.60 -4.61
CA LEU A 47 3.42 7.88 -5.33
C LEU A 47 3.67 6.37 -5.34
N VAL A 48 4.90 5.96 -5.65
CA VAL A 48 5.28 4.54 -5.67
C VAL A 48 5.14 3.92 -4.28
N ALA A 49 5.54 4.60 -3.21
CA ALA A 49 5.38 4.11 -1.85
C ALA A 49 3.89 3.89 -1.48
N GLY A 50 3.03 4.85 -1.84
CA GLY A 50 1.58 4.73 -1.64
C GLY A 50 0.96 3.57 -2.44
N PHE A 51 1.33 3.43 -3.71
CA PHE A 51 0.83 2.34 -4.56
C PHE A 51 1.36 0.97 -4.14
N ALA A 52 2.62 0.88 -3.71
CA ALA A 52 3.19 -0.38 -3.21
C ALA A 52 2.39 -0.90 -2.02
N MET A 53 2.00 -0.03 -1.08
CA MET A 53 1.13 -0.41 0.05
C MET A 53 -0.29 -0.74 -0.41
N ALA A 54 -0.90 0.13 -1.22
CA ALA A 54 -2.28 -0.04 -1.67
C ALA A 54 -2.49 -1.36 -2.42
N PHE A 55 -1.58 -1.72 -3.34
CA PHE A 55 -1.69 -2.97 -4.10
C PHE A 55 -1.10 -4.16 -3.36
N GLY A 56 -0.01 -3.98 -2.62
CA GLY A 56 0.66 -5.05 -1.87
C GLY A 56 -0.20 -5.65 -0.76
N THR A 57 -1.13 -4.87 -0.18
CA THR A 57 -1.98 -5.32 0.93
C THR A 57 -3.31 -5.94 0.51
N ILE A 58 -3.71 -5.84 -0.77
CA ILE A 58 -4.99 -6.41 -1.23
C ILE A 58 -4.98 -7.94 -1.10
N GLY A 59 -3.91 -8.59 -1.55
CA GLY A 59 -3.79 -10.04 -1.49
C GLY A 59 -3.77 -10.56 -0.05
N THR A 60 -3.07 -9.87 0.85
CA THR A 60 -3.02 -10.23 2.27
C THR A 60 -4.36 -10.02 2.96
N ALA A 61 -5.05 -8.90 2.71
CA ALA A 61 -6.37 -8.64 3.27
C ALA A 61 -7.39 -9.73 2.87
N LEU A 62 -7.40 -10.12 1.59
CA LEU A 62 -8.28 -11.18 1.08
C LEU A 62 -7.92 -12.56 1.66
N GLY A 63 -6.63 -12.89 1.72
CA GLY A 63 -6.13 -14.15 2.28
C GLY A 63 -6.47 -14.29 3.77
N MET A 64 -6.19 -13.25 4.56
CA MET A 64 -6.52 -13.23 5.99
C MET A 64 -8.02 -13.31 6.22
N GLY A 65 -8.82 -12.52 5.51
CA GLY A 65 -10.28 -12.53 5.66
C GLY A 65 -10.89 -13.91 5.37
N ASN A 66 -10.42 -14.59 4.33
CA ASN A 66 -10.88 -15.94 4.01
C ASN A 66 -10.43 -16.98 5.06
N GLY A 67 -9.18 -16.88 5.51
CA GLY A 67 -8.65 -17.74 6.57
C GLY A 67 -9.42 -17.59 7.90
N LEU A 68 -9.72 -16.36 8.30
CA LEU A 68 -10.53 -16.06 9.49
C LEU A 68 -11.93 -16.67 9.38
N ASN A 69 -12.60 -16.50 8.22
CA ASN A 69 -13.93 -17.07 8.01
C ASN A 69 -13.92 -18.61 8.07
N GLY A 70 -12.89 -19.25 7.52
CA GLY A 70 -12.71 -20.71 7.65
C GLY A 70 -12.52 -21.14 9.11
N ALA A 71 -11.70 -20.41 9.86
CA ALA A 71 -11.42 -20.71 11.26
C ALA A 71 -12.65 -20.51 12.16
N THR A 72 -13.41 -19.42 12.01
CA THR A 72 -14.61 -19.18 12.81
C THR A 72 -15.70 -20.22 12.54
N ASN A 73 -15.90 -20.62 11.29
CA ASN A 73 -16.82 -21.71 10.94
C ASN A 73 -16.37 -23.05 11.53
N ALA A 74 -15.07 -23.36 11.49
CA ALA A 74 -14.54 -24.59 12.07
C ALA A 74 -14.76 -24.65 13.59
N VAL A 75 -14.50 -23.54 14.30
CA VAL A 75 -14.73 -23.43 15.75
C VAL A 75 -16.22 -23.49 16.09
N GLY A 76 -17.07 -22.80 15.33
CA GLY A 76 -18.52 -22.81 15.57
C GLY A 76 -19.14 -24.21 15.42
N ARG A 77 -18.60 -25.03 14.52
CA ARG A 77 -19.05 -26.43 14.32
C ARG A 77 -18.42 -27.41 15.31
N ASN A 78 -17.19 -27.15 15.76
CA ASN A 78 -16.45 -28.02 16.67
C ASN A 78 -15.76 -27.20 17.78
N PRO A 79 -16.50 -26.80 18.83
CA PRO A 79 -15.95 -25.96 19.90
C PRO A 79 -14.78 -26.61 20.63
N GLU A 80 -14.78 -27.93 20.76
CA GLU A 80 -13.71 -28.71 21.41
C GLU A 80 -12.36 -28.60 20.67
N ALA A 81 -12.38 -28.30 19.37
CA ALA A 81 -11.19 -28.16 18.54
C ALA A 81 -10.62 -26.73 18.52
N GLN A 82 -11.21 -25.78 19.27
CA GLN A 82 -10.87 -24.35 19.22
C GLN A 82 -9.37 -24.09 19.37
N GLY A 83 -8.72 -24.72 20.35
CA GLY A 83 -7.29 -24.51 20.61
C GLY A 83 -6.41 -24.89 19.42
N LYS A 84 -6.69 -26.03 18.78
CA LYS A 84 -5.93 -26.48 17.59
C LYS A 84 -6.19 -25.59 16.38
N VAL A 85 -7.44 -25.18 16.17
CA VAL A 85 -7.81 -24.28 15.05
C VAL A 85 -7.13 -22.92 15.19
N LEU A 86 -7.13 -22.33 16.39
CA LEU A 86 -6.46 -21.04 16.63
C LEU A 86 -4.96 -21.11 16.37
N LEU A 87 -4.30 -22.20 16.78
CA LEU A 87 -2.86 -22.37 16.57
C LEU A 87 -2.52 -22.42 15.07
N THR A 88 -3.22 -23.26 14.30
CA THR A 88 -3.03 -23.33 12.84
C THR A 88 -3.39 -22.00 12.15
N MET A 89 -4.46 -21.34 12.60
CA MET A 89 -4.87 -20.04 12.07
C MET A 89 -3.79 -18.98 12.30
N MET A 90 -3.25 -18.88 13.51
CA MET A 90 -2.20 -17.90 13.83
C MET A 90 -0.93 -18.11 13.00
N VAL A 91 -0.51 -19.36 12.83
CA VAL A 91 0.64 -19.69 11.96
C VAL A 91 0.36 -19.30 10.50
N GLY A 92 -0.83 -19.62 9.99
CA GLY A 92 -1.24 -19.24 8.63
C GLY A 92 -1.30 -17.72 8.42
N LEU A 93 -1.87 -16.99 9.37
CA LEU A 93 -1.95 -15.53 9.32
C LEU A 93 -0.57 -14.89 9.40
N ALA A 94 0.33 -15.39 10.26
CA ALA A 94 1.69 -14.91 10.35
C ALA A 94 2.46 -15.08 9.02
N MET A 95 2.23 -16.17 8.30
CA MET A 95 2.82 -16.37 6.98
C MET A 95 2.24 -15.43 5.93
N ILE A 96 0.93 -15.18 5.94
CA ILE A 96 0.30 -14.24 5.02
C ILE A 96 0.78 -12.80 5.28
N GLU A 97 0.94 -12.40 6.53
CA GLU A 97 1.41 -11.07 6.92
C GLU A 97 2.79 -10.72 6.38
N SER A 98 3.65 -11.71 6.13
CA SER A 98 4.98 -11.47 5.55
C SER A 98 4.94 -10.70 4.23
N LEU A 99 3.90 -10.92 3.41
CA LEU A 99 3.71 -10.22 2.13
C LEU A 99 3.38 -8.73 2.35
N ALA A 100 2.59 -8.40 3.39
CA ALA A 100 2.29 -7.02 3.74
C ALA A 100 3.55 -6.32 4.29
N ILE A 101 4.35 -7.04 5.07
CA ILE A 101 5.64 -6.52 5.57
C ILE A 101 6.62 -6.28 4.41
N TYR A 102 6.66 -7.12 3.37
CA TYR A 102 7.50 -6.85 2.19
C TYR A 102 7.09 -5.57 1.46
N ALA A 103 5.78 -5.33 1.27
CA ALA A 103 5.28 -4.08 0.71
C ALA A 103 5.65 -2.87 1.59
N LEU A 104 5.50 -3.00 2.91
CA LEU A 104 5.89 -1.97 3.88
C LEU A 104 7.38 -1.66 3.83
N VAL A 105 8.24 -2.68 3.79
CA VAL A 105 9.69 -2.50 3.72
C VAL A 105 10.08 -1.76 2.45
N ILE A 106 9.51 -2.12 1.29
CA ILE A 106 9.76 -1.41 0.03
C ILE A 106 9.32 0.06 0.15
N ALA A 107 8.13 0.33 0.69
CA ALA A 107 7.64 1.69 0.89
C ALA A 107 8.57 2.50 1.81
N LEU A 108 9.02 1.91 2.93
CA LEU A 108 9.95 2.57 3.86
C LEU A 108 11.32 2.83 3.22
N ILE A 109 11.84 1.91 2.41
CA ILE A 109 13.09 2.11 1.66
C ILE A 109 12.94 3.30 0.71
N VAL A 110 11.84 3.36 -0.05
CA VAL A 110 11.59 4.45 -1.01
C VAL A 110 11.42 5.81 -0.31
N LEU A 111 10.84 5.83 0.89
CA LEU A 111 10.62 7.07 1.66
C LEU A 111 11.86 7.56 2.40
N TYR A 112 12.57 6.66 3.09
CA TYR A 112 13.62 7.04 4.05
C TYR A 112 15.04 6.67 3.60
N ALA A 113 15.19 5.73 2.67
CA ALA A 113 16.47 5.22 2.21
C ALA A 113 16.54 5.17 0.68
N ASN A 114 15.97 6.18 0.01
CA ASN A 114 15.78 6.17 -1.43
C ASN A 114 17.13 6.02 -2.17
N PRO A 115 17.37 4.89 -2.87
CA PRO A 115 18.64 4.64 -3.52
C PRO A 115 18.88 5.56 -4.73
N LEU A 116 17.81 6.12 -5.31
CA LEU A 116 17.89 6.96 -6.51
C LEU A 116 18.57 8.30 -6.22
N LEU A 117 18.50 8.78 -4.98
CA LEU A 117 19.16 10.03 -4.56
C LEU A 117 20.69 9.96 -4.70
N LYS A 118 21.29 8.76 -4.73
CA LYS A 118 22.75 8.59 -4.91
C LYS A 118 23.23 8.83 -6.35
N TYR A 119 22.33 8.76 -7.34
CA TYR A 119 22.68 8.86 -8.76
C TYR A 119 22.45 10.26 -9.35
N ILE A 120 21.90 11.18 -8.55
CA ILE A 120 21.57 12.58 -8.90
C ILE A 120 22.39 13.59 -8.07
N GLY A 121 23.44 13.12 -7.40
CA GLY A 121 24.43 13.95 -6.71
C GLY A 121 25.61 14.26 -7.61
#